data_AF-A1WZD2-F1
#
_entry.id   AF-A1WZD2-F1
#
_cell.length_a   1.000
_cell.length_b   1.000
_cell.length_c   1.000
_cell.angle_alpha   90.00
_cell.angle_beta   90.00
_cell.angle_gamma   90.00
#
_symmetry.space_group_name_H-M   'P 1'
#
loop_
_entity.id
_entity.type
_entity.pdbx_description
1 polymer ?
#
loop_
_entity_poly.entity_id
_entity_poly.type
_entity_poly.pdbx_seq_one_letter_code
_entity_poly.pdbx_strand_id
1 'polypeptide(L)'
;MHSTSATSDRYRAYRWAVNRAYQEAALPGVSRTFALTIPQLPEVLRDTVTNAYLLCRVADTIEDHSAADVEVKHDLMLGLKEALNGARDPQQLAGQIEAVLDWDTPPAERDLVVSLPRVIAVTGGLPEAHQGPVIRCVSIMGEGMARFQRLRSPVGLADRAQFEEYCYYVAGVVGEMLTDLFILEVEGFDGDRDEMMDLGRRFGLGLQATNVIKDVWADRERGVCWLPREIFTESGCSLGPDADWSEDPGFHRGIGRMIEIGVEHMEAARAYILRIPPTQPGIRRFCAWAATMSLATLRQIRRHPGFKSGDEVKISRRQVRRLAGLTNYAAERDWAMRTVLAWSGRGLPRPLVRSSGQG
;
A
#
# COMPACT_ATOMS: atom_id res chain seq x y z
N MET A 1 46.17 13.24 11.05
CA MET A 1 45.12 12.82 10.09
C MET A 1 43.95 12.04 10.72
N HIS A 2 43.94 11.71 12.03
CA HIS A 2 42.82 10.99 12.66
C HIS A 2 41.66 11.87 13.18
N SER A 3 41.84 13.19 13.33
CA SER A 3 40.81 14.09 13.90
C SER A 3 39.68 14.46 12.91
N THR A 4 39.99 14.49 11.61
CA THR A 4 39.03 14.85 10.54
C THR A 4 38.01 13.74 10.23
N SER A 5 38.41 12.47 10.33
CA SER A 5 37.49 11.33 10.11
C SER A 5 36.47 11.18 11.25
N ALA A 6 36.91 11.28 12.52
CA ALA A 6 35.99 11.17 13.66
C ALA A 6 34.94 12.30 13.70
N THR A 7 35.30 13.49 13.21
CA THR A 7 34.37 14.63 13.10
C THR A 7 33.35 14.41 11.96
N SER A 8 33.78 13.82 10.84
CA SER A 8 32.91 13.44 9.73
C SER A 8 31.90 12.35 10.11
N ASP A 9 32.32 11.35 10.88
CA ASP A 9 31.45 10.24 11.30
C ASP A 9 30.39 10.70 12.32
N ARG A 10 30.78 11.55 13.27
CA ARG A 10 29.81 12.19 14.20
C ARG A 10 28.80 13.05 13.47
N TYR A 11 29.24 13.82 12.47
CA TYR A 11 28.35 14.63 11.65
C TYR A 11 27.35 13.77 10.86
N ARG A 12 27.82 12.68 10.24
CA ARG A 12 26.96 11.72 9.53
C ARG A 12 25.93 11.08 10.47
N ALA A 13 26.36 10.62 11.65
CA ALA A 13 25.46 10.04 12.65
C ALA A 13 24.42 11.05 13.16
N TYR A 14 24.80 12.31 13.38
CA TYR A 14 23.87 13.37 13.76
C TYR A 14 22.84 13.65 12.66
N ARG A 15 23.28 13.79 11.41
CA ARG A 15 22.40 14.02 10.25
C ARG A 15 21.42 12.86 10.06
N TRP A 16 21.90 11.63 10.19
CA TRP A 16 21.07 10.43 10.21
C TRP A 16 19.99 10.51 11.28
N ALA A 17 20.37 10.74 12.53
CA ALA A 17 19.43 10.77 13.66
C ALA A 17 18.34 11.84 13.49
N VAL A 18 18.71 13.04 13.03
CA VAL A 18 17.76 14.13 12.78
C VAL A 18 16.78 13.79 11.64
N ASN A 19 17.28 13.25 10.53
CA ASN A 19 16.42 12.89 9.40
C ASN A 19 15.51 11.69 9.74
N ARG A 20 16.03 10.70 10.46
CA ARG A 20 15.27 9.55 10.97
C ARG A 20 14.15 10.02 11.90
N ALA A 21 14.43 10.93 12.83
CA ALA A 21 13.42 11.48 13.74
C ALA A 21 12.31 12.24 12.99
N TYR A 22 12.65 12.94 11.90
CA TYR A 22 11.65 13.54 11.02
C TYR A 22 10.69 12.49 10.45
N GLN A 23 11.20 11.37 9.91
CA GLN A 23 10.33 10.33 9.35
C GLN A 23 9.34 9.76 10.37
N GLU A 24 9.81 9.49 11.59
CA GLU A 24 8.97 8.99 12.69
C GLU A 24 7.86 10.00 13.03
N ALA A 25 8.16 11.30 13.01
CA ALA A 25 7.20 12.36 13.28
C ALA A 25 6.23 12.62 12.12
N ALA A 26 6.68 12.45 10.87
CA ALA A 26 5.86 12.68 9.68
C ALA A 26 4.81 11.58 9.47
N LEU A 27 5.15 10.32 9.78
CA LEU A 27 4.31 9.16 9.49
C LEU A 27 2.85 9.27 9.99
N PRO A 28 2.55 9.70 11.25
CA PRO A 28 1.18 9.87 11.72
C PRO A 28 0.38 10.95 10.98
N GLY A 29 1.07 11.95 10.43
CA GLY A 29 0.45 13.04 9.65
C GLY A 29 -0.07 12.58 8.30
N VAL A 30 0.62 11.60 7.68
CA VAL A 30 0.29 11.09 6.34
C VAL A 30 -0.29 9.67 6.33
N SER A 31 -0.41 9.03 7.50
CA SER A 31 -1.09 7.73 7.62
C SER A 31 -1.55 7.39 9.02
N ARG A 32 -2.85 7.19 9.20
CA ARG A 32 -3.39 6.69 10.48
C ARG A 32 -3.12 5.19 10.67
N THR A 33 -3.23 4.41 9.60
CA THR A 33 -3.11 2.94 9.66
C THR A 33 -1.65 2.51 9.74
N PHE A 34 -0.77 3.08 8.91
CA PHE A 34 0.65 2.73 8.93
C PHE A 34 1.36 3.26 10.18
N ALA A 35 0.93 4.40 10.75
CA ALA A 35 1.43 4.86 12.05
C ALA A 35 1.12 3.92 13.22
N LEU A 36 0.16 3.00 13.09
CA LEU A 36 -0.13 1.98 14.09
C LEU A 36 0.61 0.66 13.83
N THR A 37 0.80 0.32 12.55
CA THR A 37 1.32 -0.99 12.14
C THR A 37 2.84 -1.00 11.99
N ILE A 38 3.44 0.01 11.35
CA ILE A 38 4.90 0.07 11.15
C ILE A 38 5.68 0.00 12.48
N PRO A 39 5.26 0.66 13.58
CA PRO A 39 5.95 0.53 14.86
C PRO A 39 5.96 -0.88 15.48
N GLN A 40 5.18 -1.82 14.93
CA GLN A 40 5.22 -3.22 15.37
C GLN A 40 6.46 -3.96 14.86
N LEU A 41 7.10 -3.47 13.80
CA LEU A 41 8.28 -4.08 13.19
C LEU A 41 9.52 -3.96 14.09
N PRO A 42 10.49 -4.89 13.96
CA PRO A 42 11.84 -4.69 14.49
C PRO A 42 12.45 -3.36 14.02
N GLU A 43 13.34 -2.77 14.80
CA GLU A 43 13.84 -1.40 14.58
C GLU A 43 14.39 -1.15 13.16
N VAL A 44 15.23 -2.05 12.64
CA VAL A 44 15.84 -1.91 11.30
C VAL A 44 14.76 -1.91 10.21
N LEU A 45 13.81 -2.85 10.28
CA LEU A 45 12.67 -2.92 9.36
C LEU A 45 11.74 -1.72 9.53
N ARG A 46 11.50 -1.26 10.75
CA ARG A 46 10.66 -0.09 11.05
C ARG A 46 11.19 1.15 10.35
N ASP A 47 12.49 1.42 10.44
CA ASP A 47 13.10 2.59 9.82
C ASP A 47 13.03 2.51 8.29
N THR A 48 13.34 1.33 7.74
CA THR A 48 13.29 1.04 6.29
C THR A 48 11.88 1.17 5.73
N VAL A 49 10.89 0.55 6.38
CA VAL A 49 9.50 0.56 5.92
C VAL A 49 8.85 1.92 6.12
N THR A 50 9.24 2.68 7.17
CA THR A 50 8.83 4.09 7.30
C THR A 50 9.35 4.92 6.13
N ASN A 51 10.64 4.79 5.81
CA ASN A 51 11.26 5.49 4.68
C ASN A 51 10.55 5.16 3.35
N ALA A 52 10.38 3.87 3.05
CA ALA A 52 9.68 3.41 1.85
C ALA A 52 8.25 3.95 1.77
N TYR A 53 7.48 3.88 2.88
CA TYR A 53 6.12 4.42 2.92
C TYR A 53 6.08 5.91 2.61
N LEU A 54 6.99 6.70 3.17
CA LEU A 54 7.05 8.14 2.93
C LEU A 54 7.40 8.46 1.47
N LEU A 55 8.30 7.70 0.84
CA LEU A 55 8.59 7.84 -0.59
C LEU A 55 7.38 7.48 -1.46
N CYS A 56 6.70 6.37 -1.17
CA CYS A 56 5.46 6.00 -1.86
C CYS A 56 4.37 7.05 -1.65
N ARG A 57 4.28 7.68 -0.47
CA ARG A 57 3.35 8.78 -0.22
C ARG A 57 3.68 10.02 -1.04
N VAL A 58 4.96 10.34 -1.25
CA VAL A 58 5.36 11.43 -2.17
C VAL A 58 4.94 11.10 -3.60
N ALA A 59 5.08 9.84 -4.03
CA ALA A 59 4.58 9.39 -5.32
C ALA A 59 3.04 9.53 -5.41
N ASP A 60 2.29 9.05 -4.43
CA ASP A 60 0.83 9.25 -4.33
C ASP A 60 0.47 10.75 -4.40
N THR A 61 1.19 11.61 -3.68
CA THR A 61 0.97 13.06 -3.71
C THR A 61 1.18 13.59 -5.12
N ILE A 62 2.32 13.29 -5.79
CA ILE A 62 2.56 13.69 -7.20
C ILE A 62 1.40 13.26 -8.11
N GLU A 63 0.91 12.04 -7.92
CA GLU A 63 -0.14 11.43 -8.71
C GLU A 63 -1.52 12.10 -8.52
N ASP A 64 -1.87 12.43 -7.28
CA ASP A 64 -3.18 12.97 -6.91
C ASP A 64 -3.40 14.43 -7.35
N HIS A 65 -2.34 15.19 -7.68
CA HIS A 65 -2.49 16.59 -8.11
C HIS A 65 -3.32 16.76 -9.37
N SER A 66 -4.36 17.56 -9.31
CA SER A 66 -5.29 17.77 -10.42
C SER A 66 -4.81 18.84 -11.42
N ALA A 67 -3.99 19.79 -10.98
CA ALA A 67 -3.57 20.94 -11.80
C ALA A 67 -2.44 20.64 -12.82
N ALA A 68 -1.72 19.53 -12.68
CA ALA A 68 -0.58 19.20 -13.53
C ALA A 68 -0.96 18.27 -14.69
N ASP A 69 -0.49 18.59 -15.89
CA ASP A 69 -0.60 17.72 -17.06
C ASP A 69 0.12 16.38 -16.84
N VAL A 70 -0.31 15.35 -17.58
CA VAL A 70 0.21 13.98 -17.45
C VAL A 70 1.73 13.93 -17.66
N GLU A 71 2.25 14.73 -18.57
CA GLU A 71 3.67 14.88 -18.88
C GLU A 71 4.45 15.45 -17.68
N VAL A 72 3.90 16.46 -17.00
CA VAL A 72 4.53 17.04 -15.81
C VAL A 72 4.61 16.02 -14.69
N LYS A 73 3.53 15.27 -14.45
CA LYS A 73 3.52 14.20 -13.43
C LYS A 73 4.54 13.12 -13.75
N HIS A 74 4.62 12.70 -15.00
CA HIS A 74 5.60 11.73 -15.46
C HIS A 74 7.03 12.22 -15.21
N ASP A 75 7.34 13.47 -15.55
CA ASP A 75 8.67 14.05 -15.36
C ASP A 75 9.05 14.19 -13.88
N LEU A 76 8.08 14.48 -13.00
CA LEU A 76 8.28 14.49 -11.55
C LEU A 76 8.51 13.09 -10.98
N MET A 77 7.78 12.08 -11.45
CA MET A 77 7.99 10.67 -11.07
C MET A 77 9.36 10.16 -11.52
N LEU A 78 9.75 10.47 -12.76
CA LEU A 78 11.10 10.19 -13.25
C LEU A 78 12.15 10.91 -12.40
N GLY A 79 11.89 12.18 -12.05
CA GLY A 79 12.74 12.95 -11.16
C GLY A 79 12.92 12.32 -9.79
N LEU A 80 11.87 11.73 -9.21
CA LEU A 80 11.95 10.99 -7.95
C LEU A 80 12.88 9.78 -8.06
N LYS A 81 12.76 9.01 -9.15
CA LYS A 81 13.66 7.90 -9.47
C LYS A 81 15.11 8.38 -9.64
N GLU A 82 15.33 9.45 -10.39
CA GLU A 82 16.66 10.04 -10.58
C GLU A 82 17.29 10.51 -9.26
N ALA A 83 16.50 11.18 -8.41
CA ALA A 83 16.96 11.67 -7.11
C ALA A 83 17.32 10.52 -6.16
N LEU A 84 16.54 9.44 -6.16
CA LEU A 84 16.85 8.22 -5.40
C LEU A 84 18.14 7.53 -5.87
N ASN A 85 18.48 7.64 -7.15
CA ASN A 85 19.72 7.12 -7.72
C ASN A 85 20.89 8.14 -7.69
N GLY A 86 20.69 9.31 -7.08
CA GLY A 86 21.71 10.36 -7.00
C GLY A 86 21.98 11.12 -8.30
N ALA A 87 21.14 10.96 -9.32
CA ALA A 87 21.26 11.62 -10.62
C ALA A 87 20.59 13.01 -10.67
N ARG A 88 19.80 13.37 -9.65
CA ARG A 88 19.10 14.65 -9.53
C ARG A 88 19.16 15.17 -8.10
N ASP A 89 19.26 16.48 -7.94
CA ASP A 89 19.24 17.12 -6.62
C ASP A 89 17.85 16.98 -5.97
N PRO A 90 17.74 16.34 -4.79
CA PRO A 90 16.48 16.23 -4.06
C PRO A 90 15.84 17.58 -3.71
N GLN A 91 16.64 18.62 -3.46
CA GLN A 91 16.12 19.93 -3.07
C GLN A 91 15.45 20.63 -4.25
N GLN A 92 16.07 20.58 -5.42
CA GLN A 92 15.47 21.05 -6.68
C GLN A 92 14.17 20.31 -6.98
N LEU A 93 14.16 18.97 -6.87
CA LEU A 93 12.97 18.17 -7.11
C LEU A 93 11.83 18.54 -6.16
N ALA A 94 12.11 18.67 -4.85
CA ALA A 94 11.13 19.06 -3.85
C ALA A 94 10.44 20.39 -4.22
N GLY A 95 11.20 21.40 -4.66
CA GLY A 95 10.64 22.68 -5.09
C GLY A 95 9.80 22.59 -6.38
N GLN A 96 10.15 21.68 -7.29
CA GLN A 96 9.35 21.43 -8.50
C GLN A 96 8.02 20.75 -8.19
N ILE A 97 8.02 19.79 -7.27
CA ILE A 97 6.78 19.15 -6.79
C ILE A 97 5.94 20.18 -6.02
N GLU A 98 6.56 20.96 -5.12
CA GLU A 98 5.88 21.99 -4.33
C GLU A 98 5.15 23.02 -5.21
N ALA A 99 5.78 23.43 -6.31
CA ALA A 99 5.23 24.43 -7.23
C ALA A 99 3.95 23.99 -7.96
N VAL A 100 3.66 22.68 -7.99
CA VAL A 100 2.48 22.12 -8.67
C VAL A 100 1.44 21.53 -7.72
N LEU A 101 1.65 21.64 -6.39
CA LEU A 101 0.69 21.12 -5.41
C LEU A 101 -0.64 21.88 -5.50
N ASP A 102 -1.75 21.17 -5.39
CA ASP A 102 -3.07 21.77 -5.31
C ASP A 102 -3.21 22.59 -4.00
N TRP A 103 -4.01 23.65 -4.04
CA TRP A 103 -4.21 24.57 -2.90
C TRP A 103 -4.88 23.91 -1.68
N ASP A 104 -5.53 22.76 -1.86
CA ASP A 104 -6.18 21.96 -0.82
C ASP A 104 -5.35 20.72 -0.41
N THR A 105 -4.16 20.52 -0.99
CA THR A 105 -3.21 19.46 -0.57
C THR A 105 -3.02 19.48 0.95
N PRO A 106 -3.18 18.35 1.65
CA PRO A 106 -3.08 18.29 3.11
C PRO A 106 -1.75 18.86 3.64
N PRO A 107 -1.75 19.62 4.75
CA PRO A 107 -0.52 20.24 5.28
C PRO A 107 0.61 19.25 5.58
N ALA A 108 0.27 18.03 6.03
CA ALA A 108 1.27 16.98 6.30
C ALA A 108 1.92 16.44 5.03
N GLU A 109 1.19 16.37 3.90
CA GLU A 109 1.76 15.96 2.61
C GLU A 109 2.64 17.05 2.02
N ARG A 110 2.25 18.32 2.16
CA ARG A 110 3.11 19.46 1.80
C ARG A 110 4.43 19.46 2.57
N ASP A 111 4.37 19.30 3.89
CA ASP A 111 5.57 19.22 4.73
C ASP A 111 6.48 18.05 4.30
N LEU A 112 5.87 16.91 3.93
CA LEU A 112 6.59 15.75 3.42
C LEU A 112 7.30 16.05 2.10
N VAL A 113 6.63 16.72 1.15
CA VAL A 113 7.23 17.14 -0.12
C VAL A 113 8.42 18.09 0.12
N VAL A 114 8.22 19.14 0.93
CA VAL A 114 9.30 20.09 1.28
C VAL A 114 10.47 19.38 1.97
N SER A 115 10.19 18.35 2.74
CA SER A 115 11.19 17.55 3.46
C SER A 115 11.73 16.35 2.69
N LEU A 116 11.36 16.17 1.41
CA LEU A 116 11.84 15.08 0.56
C LEU A 116 13.37 14.88 0.59
N PRO A 117 14.22 15.94 0.62
CA PRO A 117 15.67 15.75 0.74
C PRO A 117 16.10 14.98 2.00
N ARG A 118 15.36 15.13 3.11
CA ARG A 118 15.63 14.38 4.35
C ARG A 118 15.28 12.91 4.19
N VAL A 119 14.15 12.61 3.54
CA VAL A 119 13.68 11.24 3.27
C VAL A 119 14.64 10.52 2.31
N ILE A 120 15.08 11.18 1.24
CA ILE A 120 16.08 10.61 0.32
C ILE A 120 17.42 10.40 1.04
N ALA A 121 17.85 11.34 1.89
CA ALA A 121 19.06 11.18 2.69
C ALA A 121 18.97 9.99 3.68
N VAL A 122 17.78 9.67 4.20
CA VAL A 122 17.59 8.45 4.98
C VAL A 122 17.72 7.22 4.09
N THR A 123 17.18 7.24 2.87
CA THR A 123 17.34 6.10 1.94
C THR A 123 18.81 5.71 1.77
N GLY A 124 19.70 6.68 1.55
CA GLY A 124 21.14 6.43 1.42
C GLY A 124 21.87 6.02 2.72
N GLY A 125 21.23 6.18 3.88
CA GLY A 125 21.77 5.77 5.18
C GLY A 125 21.18 4.45 5.72
N LEU A 126 20.20 3.85 5.03
CA LEU A 126 19.69 2.51 5.34
C LEU A 126 20.77 1.44 5.11
N PRO A 127 20.61 0.23 5.68
CA PRO A 127 21.44 -0.91 5.32
C PRO A 127 21.51 -1.07 3.80
N GLU A 128 22.72 -1.31 3.26
CA GLU A 128 22.95 -1.34 1.81
C GLU A 128 22.00 -2.31 1.08
N ALA A 129 21.77 -3.48 1.68
CA ALA A 129 20.86 -4.49 1.15
C ALA A 129 19.38 -4.03 1.09
N HIS A 130 18.98 -3.03 1.88
CA HIS A 130 17.61 -2.51 1.92
C HIS A 130 17.36 -1.44 0.86
N GLN A 131 18.39 -0.73 0.41
CA GLN A 131 18.25 0.40 -0.51
C GLN A 131 17.69 -0.06 -1.86
N GLY A 132 18.21 -1.17 -2.40
CA GLY A 132 17.78 -1.75 -3.68
C GLY A 132 16.28 -2.04 -3.75
N PRO A 133 15.71 -2.85 -2.81
CA PRO A 133 14.27 -3.10 -2.75
C PRO A 133 13.42 -1.82 -2.68
N VAL A 134 13.82 -0.83 -1.87
CA VAL A 134 13.07 0.43 -1.73
C VAL A 134 13.07 1.23 -3.03
N ILE A 135 14.25 1.45 -3.62
CA ILE A 135 14.40 2.22 -4.88
C ILE A 135 13.62 1.55 -6.01
N ARG A 136 13.71 0.21 -6.11
CA ARG A 136 12.98 -0.56 -7.12
C ARG A 136 11.47 -0.43 -6.94
N CYS A 137 10.98 -0.51 -5.71
CA CYS A 137 9.55 -0.36 -5.40
C CYS A 137 9.01 0.98 -5.87
N VAL A 138 9.66 2.07 -5.45
CA VAL A 138 9.21 3.43 -5.80
C VAL A 138 9.31 3.69 -7.30
N SER A 139 10.34 3.14 -7.96
CA SER A 139 10.52 3.27 -9.42
C SER A 139 9.40 2.57 -10.20
N ILE A 140 9.12 1.30 -9.90
CA ILE A 140 8.07 0.52 -10.56
C ILE A 140 6.69 1.14 -10.28
N MET A 141 6.45 1.58 -9.05
CA MET A 141 5.21 2.26 -8.66
C MET A 141 4.99 3.53 -9.48
N GLY A 142 6.01 4.41 -9.56
CA GLY A 142 5.92 5.66 -10.31
C GLY A 142 5.69 5.45 -11.81
N GLU A 143 6.40 4.49 -12.42
CA GLU A 143 6.19 4.10 -13.83
C GLU A 143 4.76 3.59 -14.08
N GLY A 144 4.25 2.76 -13.17
CA GLY A 144 2.89 2.25 -13.21
C GLY A 144 1.82 3.34 -13.06
N MET A 145 1.96 4.22 -12.07
CA MET A 145 1.06 5.37 -11.87
C MET A 145 1.00 6.24 -13.13
N ALA A 146 2.15 6.60 -13.70
CA ALA A 146 2.21 7.40 -14.93
C ALA A 146 1.51 6.72 -16.12
N ARG A 147 1.62 5.39 -16.23
CA ARG A 147 0.89 4.61 -17.24
C ARG A 147 -0.62 4.63 -16.99
N PHE A 148 -1.06 4.42 -15.75
CA PHE A 148 -2.48 4.36 -15.41
C PHE A 148 -3.19 5.72 -15.43
N GLN A 149 -2.46 6.84 -15.29
CA GLN A 149 -3.03 8.16 -15.57
C GLN A 149 -3.56 8.29 -17.00
N ARG A 150 -2.86 7.71 -17.98
CA ARG A 150 -3.30 7.73 -19.39
C ARG A 150 -4.53 6.84 -19.64
N LEU A 151 -4.81 5.92 -18.71
CA LEU A 151 -5.96 5.01 -18.74
C LEU A 151 -7.10 5.49 -17.82
N ARG A 152 -6.91 6.63 -17.13
CA ARG A 152 -7.89 7.23 -16.24
C ARG A 152 -9.19 7.47 -17.01
N SER A 153 -10.28 6.93 -16.48
CA SER A 153 -11.59 6.98 -17.13
C SER A 153 -12.72 6.99 -16.10
N PRO A 154 -13.81 7.74 -16.33
CA PRO A 154 -14.97 7.70 -15.45
C PRO A 154 -15.74 6.38 -15.54
N VAL A 155 -15.52 5.58 -16.60
CA VAL A 155 -16.29 4.36 -16.88
C VAL A 155 -15.62 3.06 -16.42
N GLY A 156 -14.47 3.14 -15.74
CA GLY A 156 -13.75 1.96 -15.24
C GLY A 156 -12.54 1.57 -16.07
N LEU A 157 -11.79 0.61 -15.55
CA LEU A 157 -10.78 -0.14 -16.31
C LEU A 157 -11.47 -1.15 -17.24
N ALA A 158 -10.77 -1.64 -18.27
CA ALA A 158 -11.35 -2.53 -19.28
C ALA A 158 -11.88 -3.83 -18.67
N ASP A 159 -11.04 -4.54 -17.94
CA ASP A 159 -11.28 -5.90 -17.46
C ASP A 159 -10.55 -6.17 -16.13
N ARG A 160 -10.70 -7.39 -15.60
CA ARG A 160 -10.01 -7.82 -14.37
C ARG A 160 -8.49 -7.78 -14.51
N ALA A 161 -7.93 -8.10 -15.66
CA ALA A 161 -6.48 -8.16 -15.85
C ALA A 161 -5.85 -6.76 -15.71
N GLN A 162 -6.45 -5.75 -16.35
CA GLN A 162 -6.03 -4.37 -16.20
C GLN A 162 -6.22 -3.84 -14.78
N PHE A 163 -7.29 -4.27 -14.08
CA PHE A 163 -7.49 -3.95 -12.67
C PHE A 163 -6.42 -4.56 -11.75
N GLU A 164 -6.05 -5.82 -11.95
CA GLU A 164 -4.99 -6.46 -11.17
C GLU A 164 -3.61 -5.88 -11.51
N GLU A 165 -3.38 -5.47 -12.75
CA GLU A 165 -2.18 -4.73 -13.16
C GLU A 165 -2.09 -3.36 -12.47
N TYR A 166 -3.20 -2.61 -12.39
CA TYR A 166 -3.26 -1.39 -11.59
C TYR A 166 -2.89 -1.66 -10.12
N CYS A 167 -3.53 -2.66 -9.51
CA CYS A 167 -3.28 -3.04 -8.13
C CYS A 167 -1.83 -3.49 -7.89
N TYR A 168 -1.19 -4.12 -8.89
CA TYR A 168 0.21 -4.49 -8.83
C TYR A 168 1.11 -3.26 -8.65
N TYR A 169 0.98 -2.25 -9.51
CA TYR A 169 1.87 -1.09 -9.47
C TYR A 169 1.72 -0.27 -8.20
N VAL A 170 0.51 -0.12 -7.66
CA VAL A 170 0.28 0.75 -6.49
C VAL A 170 0.37 0.01 -5.14
N ALA A 171 0.33 -1.32 -5.12
CA ALA A 171 0.39 -2.09 -3.86
C ALA A 171 1.07 -3.46 -3.96
N GLY A 172 0.94 -4.17 -5.08
CA GLY A 172 1.61 -5.46 -5.28
C GLY A 172 3.13 -5.35 -5.18
N VAL A 173 3.72 -4.33 -5.80
CA VAL A 173 5.16 -4.04 -5.73
C VAL A 173 5.63 -3.71 -4.30
N VAL A 174 4.76 -3.11 -3.48
CA VAL A 174 5.03 -2.88 -2.04
C VAL A 174 5.08 -4.22 -1.30
N GLY A 175 4.21 -5.17 -1.66
CA GLY A 175 4.25 -6.53 -1.15
C GLY A 175 5.55 -7.26 -1.49
N GLU A 176 6.02 -7.14 -2.73
CA GLU A 176 7.32 -7.67 -3.17
C GLU A 176 8.49 -7.03 -2.42
N MET A 177 8.49 -5.70 -2.27
CA MET A 177 9.51 -4.98 -1.49
C MET A 177 9.55 -5.45 -0.04
N LEU A 178 8.40 -5.53 0.63
CA LEU A 178 8.33 -6.01 2.02
C LEU A 178 8.81 -7.46 2.13
N THR A 179 8.51 -8.29 1.14
CA THR A 179 8.98 -9.68 1.09
C THR A 179 10.49 -9.75 1.01
N ASP A 180 11.11 -8.99 0.10
CA ASP A 180 12.57 -8.88 0.02
C ASP A 180 13.19 -8.43 1.34
N LEU A 181 12.64 -7.38 1.96
CA LEU A 181 13.15 -6.87 3.24
C LEU A 181 13.03 -7.91 4.36
N PHE A 182 11.93 -8.66 4.42
CA PHE A 182 11.77 -9.70 5.44
C PHE A 182 12.69 -10.90 5.18
N ILE A 183 12.96 -11.25 3.92
CA ILE A 183 13.93 -12.29 3.56
C ILE A 183 15.34 -11.90 4.03
N LEU A 184 15.71 -10.63 3.90
CA LEU A 184 17.02 -10.13 4.34
C LEU A 184 17.19 -10.16 5.86
N GLU A 185 16.11 -9.93 6.61
CA GLU A 185 16.17 -9.72 8.07
C GLU A 185 15.72 -10.95 8.89
N VAL A 186 15.01 -11.91 8.29
CA VAL A 186 14.45 -13.07 8.98
C VAL A 186 15.05 -14.36 8.45
N GLU A 187 15.87 -14.99 9.28
CA GLU A 187 16.42 -16.31 9.01
C GLU A 187 15.30 -17.35 8.79
N GLY A 188 15.42 -18.14 7.71
CA GLY A 188 14.45 -19.19 7.35
C GLY A 188 13.14 -18.69 6.76
N PHE A 189 13.01 -17.38 6.48
CA PHE A 189 11.89 -16.81 5.72
C PHE A 189 12.08 -16.92 4.20
N ASP A 190 13.27 -17.34 3.76
CA ASP A 190 13.72 -17.42 2.37
C ASP A 190 13.34 -18.73 1.65
N GLY A 191 12.68 -19.68 2.34
CA GLY A 191 12.36 -21.03 1.87
C GLY A 191 12.13 -21.18 0.37
N ASP A 192 10.89 -20.99 -0.10
CA ASP A 192 10.61 -20.84 -1.54
C ASP A 192 10.42 -19.35 -1.83
N ARG A 193 11.50 -18.68 -2.24
CA ARG A 193 11.49 -17.25 -2.52
C ARG A 193 10.43 -16.88 -3.56
N ASP A 194 10.24 -17.68 -4.60
CA ASP A 194 9.29 -17.37 -5.67
C ASP A 194 7.85 -17.49 -5.15
N GLU A 195 7.55 -18.52 -4.34
CA GLU A 195 6.27 -18.64 -3.64
C GLU A 195 6.03 -17.42 -2.73
N MET A 196 7.02 -17.03 -1.93
CA MET A 196 6.90 -15.90 -1.00
C MET A 196 6.68 -14.58 -1.73
N MET A 197 7.37 -14.35 -2.85
CA MET A 197 7.17 -13.17 -3.69
C MET A 197 5.77 -13.14 -4.31
N ASP A 198 5.25 -14.26 -4.81
CA ASP A 198 3.85 -14.32 -5.31
C ASP A 198 2.85 -14.04 -4.19
N LEU A 199 3.03 -14.66 -3.02
CA LEU A 199 2.17 -14.45 -1.87
C LEU A 199 2.20 -12.98 -1.39
N GLY A 200 3.38 -12.36 -1.35
CA GLY A 200 3.56 -10.95 -0.99
C GLY A 200 2.90 -10.02 -2.01
N ARG A 201 3.13 -10.24 -3.30
CA ARG A 201 2.48 -9.53 -4.41
C ARG A 201 0.96 -9.58 -4.29
N ARG A 202 0.38 -10.78 -4.17
CA ARG A 202 -1.07 -10.99 -4.04
C ARG A 202 -1.63 -10.39 -2.75
N PHE A 203 -0.88 -10.41 -1.65
CA PHE A 203 -1.29 -9.70 -0.44
C PHE A 203 -1.46 -8.19 -0.72
N GLY A 204 -0.51 -7.57 -1.40
CA GLY A 204 -0.64 -6.18 -1.88
C GLY A 204 -1.88 -5.94 -2.74
N LEU A 205 -2.12 -6.82 -3.73
CA LEU A 205 -3.32 -6.75 -4.58
C LEU A 205 -4.62 -6.81 -3.78
N GLY A 206 -4.73 -7.70 -2.80
CA GLY A 206 -5.95 -7.80 -1.99
C GLY A 206 -6.21 -6.57 -1.12
N LEU A 207 -5.13 -5.95 -0.59
CA LEU A 207 -5.26 -4.70 0.16
C LEU A 207 -5.75 -3.58 -0.75
N GLN A 208 -5.21 -3.46 -1.96
CA GLN A 208 -5.63 -2.44 -2.91
C GLN A 208 -7.03 -2.69 -3.46
N ALA A 209 -7.39 -3.94 -3.75
CA ALA A 209 -8.75 -4.26 -4.16
C ALA A 209 -9.77 -3.83 -3.09
N THR A 210 -9.44 -4.01 -1.81
CA THR A 210 -10.28 -3.52 -0.72
C THR A 210 -10.41 -2.00 -0.73
N ASN A 211 -9.31 -1.28 -0.96
CA ASN A 211 -9.32 0.20 -1.03
C ASN A 211 -10.14 0.69 -2.22
N VAL A 212 -9.92 0.16 -3.43
CA VAL A 212 -10.67 0.54 -4.63
C VAL A 212 -12.18 0.36 -4.43
N ILE A 213 -12.61 -0.75 -3.80
CA ILE A 213 -14.03 -0.94 -3.51
C ILE A 213 -14.50 0.12 -2.51
N LYS A 214 -13.79 0.29 -1.39
CA LYS A 214 -14.16 1.20 -0.30
C LYS A 214 -14.21 2.67 -0.73
N ASP A 215 -13.31 3.08 -1.62
CA ASP A 215 -13.09 4.46 -2.02
C ASP A 215 -13.74 4.81 -3.39
N VAL A 216 -14.46 3.87 -4.01
CA VAL A 216 -15.09 4.03 -5.35
C VAL A 216 -15.86 5.34 -5.54
N TRP A 217 -16.55 5.81 -4.50
CA TRP A 217 -17.34 7.04 -4.58
C TRP A 217 -16.48 8.30 -4.52
N ALA A 218 -15.42 8.29 -3.72
CA ALA A 218 -14.45 9.38 -3.67
C ALA A 218 -13.66 9.47 -4.99
N ASP A 219 -13.27 8.32 -5.56
CA ASP A 219 -12.63 8.27 -6.88
C ASP A 219 -13.56 8.81 -7.97
N ARG A 220 -14.86 8.47 -7.89
CA ARG A 220 -15.88 8.96 -8.82
C ARG A 220 -16.08 10.47 -8.74
N GLU A 221 -16.08 11.06 -7.54
CA GLU A 221 -16.11 12.52 -7.37
C GLU A 221 -14.91 13.20 -8.05
N ARG A 222 -13.76 12.52 -8.09
CA ARG A 222 -12.55 12.94 -8.83
C ARG A 222 -12.62 12.62 -10.34
N GLY A 223 -13.74 12.09 -10.84
CA GLY A 223 -13.95 11.76 -12.25
C GLY A 223 -13.25 10.47 -12.70
N VAL A 224 -12.94 9.55 -11.77
CA VAL A 224 -12.25 8.29 -12.06
C VAL A 224 -13.04 7.10 -11.55
N CYS A 225 -12.93 5.98 -12.25
CA CYS A 225 -13.37 4.70 -11.77
C CYS A 225 -12.29 3.66 -12.04
N TRP A 226 -11.83 2.98 -11.00
CA TRP A 226 -10.84 1.90 -11.11
C TRP A 226 -11.48 0.51 -11.15
N LEU A 227 -12.80 0.43 -11.08
CA LEU A 227 -13.51 -0.84 -11.17
C LEU A 227 -13.44 -1.42 -12.60
N PRO A 228 -13.29 -2.75 -12.76
CA PRO A 228 -13.25 -3.39 -14.06
C PRO A 228 -14.64 -3.42 -14.71
N ARG A 229 -14.80 -2.66 -15.81
CA ARG A 229 -16.06 -2.49 -16.54
C ARG A 229 -16.69 -3.79 -17.01
N GLU A 230 -15.87 -4.75 -17.44
CA GLU A 230 -16.34 -6.11 -17.81
C GLU A 230 -17.22 -6.73 -16.71
N ILE A 231 -16.74 -6.76 -15.46
CA ILE A 231 -17.44 -7.39 -14.33
C ILE A 231 -18.80 -6.74 -14.07
N PHE A 232 -18.88 -5.41 -14.18
CA PHE A 232 -20.11 -4.67 -13.94
C PHE A 232 -21.08 -4.82 -15.11
N THR A 233 -20.58 -4.83 -16.34
CA THR A 233 -21.39 -5.08 -17.55
C THR A 233 -22.04 -6.47 -17.49
N GLU A 234 -21.26 -7.50 -17.16
CA GLU A 234 -21.77 -8.86 -16.94
C GLU A 234 -22.77 -8.96 -15.78
N SER A 235 -22.59 -8.11 -14.76
CA SER A 235 -23.51 -8.00 -13.64
C SER A 235 -24.78 -7.21 -13.98
N GLY A 236 -24.87 -6.60 -15.18
CA GLY A 236 -26.01 -5.84 -15.66
C GLY A 236 -26.00 -4.36 -15.26
N CYS A 237 -24.83 -3.79 -14.96
CA CYS A 237 -24.64 -2.39 -14.57
C CYS A 237 -23.62 -1.69 -15.48
N SER A 238 -23.95 -0.47 -15.92
CA SER A 238 -23.01 0.40 -16.64
C SER A 238 -22.45 1.44 -15.68
N LEU A 239 -21.12 1.49 -15.54
CA LEU A 239 -20.40 2.43 -14.65
C LEU A 239 -20.33 3.85 -15.22
N GLY A 240 -21.41 4.37 -15.81
CA GLY A 240 -21.45 5.73 -16.36
C GLY A 240 -21.38 6.81 -15.26
N PRO A 241 -20.70 7.94 -15.49
CA PRO A 241 -20.50 9.00 -14.49
C PRO A 241 -21.78 9.69 -14.00
N ASP A 242 -22.87 9.61 -14.77
CA ASP A 242 -24.14 10.29 -14.47
C ASP A 242 -25.16 9.38 -13.74
N ALA A 243 -24.91 8.07 -13.65
CA ALA A 243 -25.87 7.10 -13.11
C ALA A 243 -25.69 6.89 -11.60
N ASP A 244 -26.74 6.96 -10.78
CA ASP A 244 -26.64 6.53 -9.37
C ASP A 244 -26.55 4.99 -9.30
N TRP A 245 -25.34 4.47 -9.06
CA TRP A 245 -25.11 3.02 -8.99
C TRP A 245 -25.55 2.41 -7.66
N SER A 246 -25.75 3.23 -6.62
CA SER A 246 -25.94 2.75 -5.25
C SER A 246 -27.22 1.93 -5.05
N GLU A 247 -28.25 2.18 -5.85
CA GLU A 247 -29.52 1.45 -5.82
C GLU A 247 -29.62 0.41 -6.96
N ASP A 248 -28.62 0.35 -7.86
CA ASP A 248 -28.60 -0.57 -8.99
C ASP A 248 -28.29 -2.00 -8.51
N PRO A 249 -29.21 -2.97 -8.65
CA PRO A 249 -28.95 -4.35 -8.26
C PRO A 249 -27.78 -4.99 -9.02
N GLY A 250 -27.50 -4.54 -10.25
CA GLY A 250 -26.34 -4.95 -11.02
C GLY A 250 -25.04 -4.44 -10.43
N PHE A 251 -25.03 -3.21 -9.91
CA PHE A 251 -23.87 -2.68 -9.18
C PHE A 251 -23.59 -3.50 -7.92
N HIS A 252 -24.63 -3.82 -7.12
CA HIS A 252 -24.47 -4.67 -5.93
C HIS A 252 -23.88 -6.05 -6.26
N ARG A 253 -24.33 -6.66 -7.36
CA ARG A 253 -23.74 -7.91 -7.85
C ARG A 253 -22.28 -7.74 -8.25
N GLY A 254 -21.95 -6.66 -8.97
CA GLY A 254 -20.57 -6.33 -9.35
C GLY A 254 -19.66 -6.12 -8.14
N ILE A 255 -20.11 -5.39 -7.12
CA ILE A 255 -19.42 -5.26 -5.82
C ILE A 255 -19.22 -6.62 -5.16
N GLY A 256 -20.21 -7.50 -5.21
CA GLY A 256 -20.08 -8.89 -4.75
C GLY A 256 -18.93 -9.63 -5.43
N ARG A 257 -18.78 -9.50 -6.75
CA ARG A 257 -17.67 -10.07 -7.53
C ARG A 257 -16.32 -9.44 -7.17
N MET A 258 -16.28 -8.13 -6.94
CA MET A 258 -15.06 -7.46 -6.47
C MET A 258 -14.63 -7.93 -5.07
N ILE A 259 -15.59 -8.19 -4.18
CA ILE A 259 -15.30 -8.78 -2.86
C ILE A 259 -14.71 -10.18 -3.02
N GLU A 260 -15.19 -10.99 -3.97
CA GLU A 260 -14.62 -12.32 -4.25
C GLU A 260 -13.14 -12.22 -4.68
N ILE A 261 -12.80 -11.26 -5.56
CA ILE A 261 -11.41 -10.99 -5.97
C ILE A 261 -10.56 -10.56 -4.78
N GLY A 262 -11.05 -9.62 -3.96
CA GLY A 262 -10.35 -9.17 -2.76
C GLY A 262 -10.07 -10.31 -1.78
N VAL A 263 -11.03 -11.23 -1.61
CA VAL A 263 -10.87 -12.40 -0.74
C VAL A 263 -9.92 -13.43 -1.32
N GLU A 264 -9.97 -13.68 -2.63
CA GLU A 264 -9.03 -14.57 -3.34
C GLU A 264 -7.57 -14.17 -3.06
N HIS A 265 -7.27 -12.88 -3.11
CA HIS A 265 -5.95 -12.34 -2.79
C HIS A 265 -5.66 -12.30 -1.28
N MET A 266 -6.67 -12.09 -0.42
CA MET A 266 -6.50 -12.18 1.04
C MET A 266 -6.21 -13.60 1.55
N GLU A 267 -6.56 -14.66 0.80
CA GLU A 267 -6.10 -16.01 1.13
C GLU A 267 -4.58 -16.15 0.96
N ALA A 268 -3.98 -15.46 -0.02
CA ALA A 268 -2.52 -15.37 -0.15
C ALA A 268 -1.91 -14.65 1.06
N ALA A 269 -2.54 -13.57 1.53
CA ALA A 269 -2.14 -12.90 2.76
C ALA A 269 -2.15 -13.84 3.98
N ARG A 270 -3.19 -14.69 4.09
CA ARG A 270 -3.26 -15.69 5.16
C ARG A 270 -2.10 -16.68 5.09
N ALA A 271 -1.80 -17.20 3.89
CA ALA A 271 -0.67 -18.10 3.69
C ALA A 271 0.66 -17.41 4.06
N TYR A 272 0.88 -16.20 3.54
CA TYR A 272 2.06 -15.38 3.81
C TYR A 272 2.32 -15.18 5.31
N ILE A 273 1.29 -14.74 6.06
CA ILE A 273 1.40 -14.49 7.51
C ILE A 273 1.75 -15.75 8.32
N LEU A 274 1.33 -16.92 7.85
CA LEU A 274 1.60 -18.20 8.50
C LEU A 274 2.97 -18.78 8.13
N ARG A 275 3.62 -18.27 7.08
CA ARG A 275 5.02 -18.58 6.76
C ARG A 275 6.00 -17.76 7.59
N ILE A 276 5.59 -16.57 8.08
CA ILE A 276 6.41 -15.78 9.01
C ILE A 276 6.57 -16.55 10.33
N PRO A 277 7.81 -16.82 10.80
CA PRO A 277 8.06 -17.55 12.03
C PRO A 277 7.37 -16.95 13.26
N PRO A 278 6.83 -17.76 14.19
CA PRO A 278 6.27 -17.26 15.45
C PRO A 278 7.25 -16.47 16.32
N THR A 279 8.55 -16.67 16.11
CA THR A 279 9.65 -15.91 16.74
C THR A 279 9.77 -14.47 16.22
N GLN A 280 9.04 -14.12 15.15
CA GLN A 280 8.96 -12.77 14.59
C GLN A 280 7.59 -12.12 14.84
N PRO A 281 7.15 -11.95 16.10
CA PRO A 281 5.78 -11.53 16.41
C PRO A 281 5.49 -10.09 15.93
N GLY A 282 6.51 -9.24 15.80
CA GLY A 282 6.38 -7.89 15.26
C GLY A 282 5.91 -7.85 13.80
N ILE A 283 6.57 -8.63 12.95
CA ILE A 283 6.24 -8.77 11.53
C ILE A 283 4.86 -9.42 11.37
N ARG A 284 4.56 -10.46 12.17
CA ARG A 284 3.25 -11.10 12.18
C ARG A 284 2.13 -10.13 12.56
N ARG A 285 2.34 -9.27 13.56
CA ARG A 285 1.38 -8.21 13.92
C ARG A 285 1.22 -7.21 12.78
N PHE A 286 2.31 -6.68 12.23
CA PHE A 286 2.29 -5.73 11.12
C PHE A 286 1.41 -6.24 9.96
N CYS A 287 1.66 -7.46 9.48
CA CYS A 287 0.89 -8.07 8.40
C CYS A 287 -0.54 -8.43 8.82
N ALA A 288 -0.74 -9.07 9.98
CA ALA A 288 -2.07 -9.51 10.41
C ALA A 288 -3.02 -8.35 10.68
N TRP A 289 -2.53 -7.21 11.17
CA TRP A 289 -3.36 -6.02 11.34
C TRP A 289 -3.88 -5.54 9.97
N ALA A 290 -3.01 -5.41 8.97
CA ALA A 290 -3.41 -5.00 7.62
C ALA A 290 -4.46 -5.96 7.02
N ALA A 291 -4.19 -7.27 7.05
CA ALA A 291 -5.10 -8.29 6.52
C ALA A 291 -6.45 -8.31 7.24
N THR A 292 -6.46 -8.30 8.57
CA THR A 292 -7.71 -8.38 9.34
C THR A 292 -8.57 -7.12 9.22
N MET A 293 -7.96 -5.93 9.10
CA MET A 293 -8.68 -4.69 8.82
C MET A 293 -9.28 -4.70 7.40
N SER A 294 -8.55 -5.16 6.39
CA SER A 294 -9.07 -5.32 5.02
C SER A 294 -10.27 -6.27 4.99
N LEU A 295 -10.15 -7.47 5.58
CA LEU A 295 -11.25 -8.44 5.67
C LEU A 295 -12.47 -7.86 6.42
N ALA A 296 -12.24 -7.08 7.48
CA ALA A 296 -13.32 -6.42 8.20
C ALA A 296 -14.03 -5.36 7.34
N THR A 297 -13.30 -4.57 6.56
CA THR A 297 -13.86 -3.61 5.61
C THR A 297 -14.69 -4.31 4.53
N LEU A 298 -14.17 -5.37 3.90
CA LEU A 298 -14.92 -6.17 2.91
C LEU A 298 -16.23 -6.72 3.49
N ARG A 299 -16.26 -7.09 4.78
CA ARG A 299 -17.48 -7.53 5.46
C ARG A 299 -18.49 -6.41 5.67
N GLN A 300 -18.04 -5.19 5.92
CA GLN A 300 -18.94 -4.04 6.03
C GLN A 300 -19.54 -3.71 4.67
N ILE A 301 -18.71 -3.69 3.62
CA ILE A 301 -19.18 -3.49 2.23
C ILE A 301 -20.20 -4.57 1.85
N ARG A 302 -19.93 -5.85 2.14
CA ARG A 302 -20.87 -6.94 1.86
C ARG A 302 -22.23 -6.76 2.55
N ARG A 303 -22.25 -6.19 3.76
CA ARG A 303 -23.49 -5.94 4.52
C ARG A 303 -24.25 -4.73 4.01
N HIS A 304 -23.56 -3.80 3.35
CA HIS A 304 -24.11 -2.56 2.86
C HIS A 304 -23.56 -2.26 1.45
N PRO A 305 -23.93 -3.05 0.42
CA PRO A 305 -23.38 -2.91 -0.93
C PRO A 305 -23.79 -1.62 -1.64
N GLY A 306 -24.85 -0.94 -1.16
CA GLY A 306 -25.32 0.35 -1.66
C GLY A 306 -24.76 1.56 -0.91
N PHE A 307 -23.65 1.40 -0.16
CA PHE A 307 -22.97 2.52 0.48
C PHE A 307 -22.64 3.61 -0.54
N LYS A 308 -22.64 4.89 -0.12
CA LYS A 308 -22.31 6.05 -0.97
C LYS A 308 -21.02 6.75 -0.55
N SER A 309 -20.46 6.36 0.60
CA SER A 309 -19.21 6.89 1.12
C SER A 309 -18.43 5.82 1.86
N GLY A 310 -17.09 5.88 1.77
CA GLY A 310 -16.21 5.00 2.52
C GLY A 310 -16.41 5.10 4.05
N ASP A 311 -16.96 6.20 4.57
CA ASP A 311 -17.28 6.35 5.98
C ASP A 311 -18.43 5.44 6.45
N GLU A 312 -19.36 5.05 5.56
CA GLU A 312 -20.48 4.14 5.87
C GLU A 312 -20.01 2.69 6.09
N VAL A 313 -18.93 2.30 5.42
CA VAL A 313 -18.36 0.94 5.48
C VAL A 313 -17.07 0.89 6.32
N LYS A 314 -16.75 1.98 7.00
CA LYS A 314 -15.55 2.13 7.82
C LYS A 314 -15.59 1.26 9.06
N ILE A 315 -14.45 0.65 9.38
CA ILE A 315 -14.29 -0.06 10.64
C ILE A 315 -14.18 0.94 11.81
N SER A 316 -14.91 0.69 12.89
CA SER A 316 -14.89 1.53 14.08
C SER A 316 -13.58 1.40 14.85
N ARG A 317 -13.21 2.44 15.62
CA ARG A 317 -12.05 2.40 16.54
C ARG A 317 -12.12 1.24 17.56
N ARG A 318 -13.33 0.80 17.93
CA ARG A 318 -13.55 -0.35 18.81
C ARG A 318 -13.23 -1.66 18.10
N GLN A 319 -13.64 -1.81 16.83
CA GLN A 319 -13.28 -2.96 16.00
C GLN A 319 -11.77 -3.03 15.79
N VAL A 320 -11.11 -1.91 15.47
CA VAL A 320 -9.65 -1.84 15.32
C VAL A 320 -8.94 -2.32 16.59
N ARG A 321 -9.31 -1.78 17.77
CA ARG A 321 -8.73 -2.21 19.06
C ARG A 321 -8.94 -3.70 19.36
N ARG A 322 -10.12 -4.23 19.02
CA ARG A 322 -10.41 -5.66 19.19
C ARG A 322 -9.54 -6.52 18.26
N LEU A 323 -9.44 -6.16 16.99
CA LEU A 323 -8.59 -6.88 16.02
C LEU A 323 -7.14 -6.86 16.47
N ALA A 324 -6.64 -5.69 16.87
CA ALA A 324 -5.32 -5.50 17.46
C ALA A 324 -5.08 -6.42 18.68
N GLY A 325 -6.01 -6.48 19.63
CA GLY A 325 -5.90 -7.38 20.78
C GLY A 325 -5.82 -8.86 20.40
N LEU A 326 -6.64 -9.28 19.43
CA LEU A 326 -6.66 -10.67 18.95
C LEU A 326 -5.37 -11.05 18.21
N THR A 327 -4.89 -10.19 17.31
CA THR A 327 -3.64 -10.42 16.56
C THR A 327 -2.42 -10.36 17.48
N ASN A 328 -2.42 -9.49 18.50
CA ASN A 328 -1.37 -9.45 19.52
C ASN A 328 -1.29 -10.78 20.29
N TYR A 329 -2.43 -11.31 20.74
CA TYR A 329 -2.48 -12.62 21.39
C TYR A 329 -2.02 -13.77 20.48
N ALA A 330 -2.35 -13.69 19.20
CA ALA A 330 -2.05 -14.71 18.21
C ALA A 330 -0.63 -14.63 17.63
N ALA A 331 0.10 -13.53 17.84
CA ALA A 331 1.35 -13.23 17.14
C ALA A 331 2.43 -14.31 17.29
N GLU A 332 2.44 -15.06 18.39
CA GLU A 332 3.44 -16.10 18.68
C GLU A 332 2.86 -17.53 18.53
N ARG A 333 1.64 -17.68 17.98
CA ARG A 333 0.89 -18.94 18.01
C ARG A 333 0.17 -19.20 16.69
N ASP A 334 0.64 -20.18 15.92
CA ASP A 334 0.07 -20.48 14.59
C ASP A 334 -1.40 -20.86 14.61
N TRP A 335 -1.80 -21.72 15.55
CA TRP A 335 -3.20 -22.13 15.67
C TRP A 335 -4.12 -20.94 15.97
N ALA A 336 -3.66 -20.01 16.82
CA ALA A 336 -4.41 -18.81 17.17
C ALA A 336 -4.45 -17.84 15.98
N MET A 337 -3.32 -17.66 15.28
CA MET A 337 -3.24 -16.80 14.08
C MET A 337 -4.15 -17.31 12.96
N ARG A 338 -4.14 -18.62 12.69
CA ARG A 338 -5.08 -19.27 11.76
C ARG A 338 -6.52 -18.98 12.15
N THR A 339 -6.85 -19.09 13.44
CA THR A 339 -8.20 -18.85 13.96
C THR A 339 -8.60 -17.38 13.78
N VAL A 340 -7.73 -16.43 14.11
CA VAL A 340 -8.01 -14.98 13.97
C VAL A 340 -8.21 -14.58 12.51
N LEU A 341 -7.37 -15.06 11.61
CA LEU A 341 -7.48 -14.77 10.17
C LEU A 341 -8.76 -15.39 9.59
N ALA A 342 -9.04 -16.66 9.90
CA ALA A 342 -10.26 -17.33 9.46
C ALA A 342 -11.54 -16.66 10.03
N TRP A 343 -11.52 -16.26 11.30
CA TRP A 343 -12.64 -15.56 11.93
C TRP A 343 -12.86 -14.17 11.31
N SER A 344 -11.78 -13.47 10.96
CA SER A 344 -11.85 -12.15 10.31
C SER A 344 -12.55 -12.24 8.96
N GLY A 345 -12.29 -13.29 8.17
CA GLY A 345 -12.96 -13.55 6.89
C GLY A 345 -14.37 -14.17 6.98
N ARG A 346 -14.90 -14.45 8.17
CA ARG A 346 -16.19 -15.13 8.32
C ARG A 346 -17.34 -14.34 7.69
N GLY A 347 -18.11 -15.00 6.83
CA GLY A 347 -19.23 -14.40 6.12
C GLY A 347 -18.84 -13.71 4.82
N LEU A 348 -17.56 -13.78 4.41
CA LEU A 348 -17.13 -13.47 3.05
C LEU A 348 -17.24 -14.72 2.15
N PRO A 349 -17.28 -14.55 0.82
CA PRO A 349 -17.24 -15.66 -0.12
C PRO A 349 -16.00 -16.53 0.13
N ARG A 350 -16.10 -17.84 -0.06
CA ARG A 350 -14.91 -18.68 -0.12
C ARG A 350 -14.45 -18.69 -1.57
N PRO A 351 -13.18 -18.36 -1.87
CA PRO A 351 -12.69 -18.47 -3.23
C PRO A 351 -12.85 -19.93 -3.66
N LEU A 352 -13.36 -20.13 -4.88
CA LEU A 352 -13.34 -21.45 -5.50
C LEU A 352 -11.87 -21.81 -5.65
N VAL A 353 -11.38 -22.73 -4.82
CA VAL A 353 -10.04 -23.30 -4.99
C VAL A 353 -10.03 -23.95 -6.36
N ARG A 354 -9.51 -23.25 -7.37
CA ARG A 354 -9.05 -23.92 -8.59
C ARG A 354 -7.86 -24.72 -8.13
N SER A 355 -8.05 -26.01 -7.92
CA SER A 355 -6.94 -26.96 -7.84
C SER A 355 -6.03 -26.64 -9.03
N SER A 356 -4.78 -26.30 -8.77
CA SER A 356 -3.73 -26.25 -9.76
C SER A 356 -3.60 -27.65 -10.36
N GLY A 357 -4.44 -27.92 -11.37
CA GLY A 357 -4.38 -29.08 -12.21
C GLY A 357 -3.16 -28.91 -13.11
N GLN A 358 -2.35 -29.95 -13.11
CA GLN A 358 -1.32 -30.27 -14.09
C GLN A 358 -1.65 -29.72 -15.49
N GLY A 359 -0.68 -29.03 -16.07
CA GLY A 359 -0.58 -28.69 -17.48
C GLY A 359 0.88 -28.63 -17.85
#